data_AF-A0A7M2RFV1-F1
#
_entry.id   AF-A0A7M2RFV1-F1
#
_cell.length_a   1.000
_cell.length_b   1.000
_cell.length_c   1.000
_cell.angle_alpha   90.00
_cell.angle_beta   90.00
_cell.angle_gamma   90.00
#
_symmetry.space_group_name_H-M   'P 1'
#
loop_
_entity.id
_entity.type
_entity.pdbx_description
1 polymer ?
#
loop_
_entity_poly.entity_id
_entity_poly.type
_entity_poly.pdbx_seq_one_letter_code
_entity_poly.pdbx_strand_id
1 'polypeptide(L)'
;MNFFIQGKTGIGKSYTIRESLKNHVEHTEGFMVQRLYEDNNLWGFRAGIIEDTLVSLDAGPDAANKDGIFLSPEGKDLSVLEGIISQVEKNFWKPSCRVVVLDEIGGFELCSDIFMTTLYRILDSDRLCVGVLKSQENLMHTLKGRGFDAGEQTKLYLGRHDQLKRVIESNGILYTMTDDNRDQIQEKLQTYIDQYTPFM
;
A
#
# COMPACT_ATOMS: atom_id res chain seq x y z
N MET A 1 13.15 7.69 -3.50
CA MET A 1 13.49 6.34 -4.02
C MET A 1 12.31 5.43 -3.75
N ASN A 2 11.89 4.62 -4.72
CA ASN A 2 10.73 3.74 -4.61
C ASN A 2 11.15 2.26 -4.64
N PHE A 3 10.68 1.46 -3.68
CA PHE A 3 10.86 0.01 -3.63
C PHE A 3 9.49 -0.65 -3.52
N PHE A 4 8.95 -1.11 -4.65
CA PHE A 4 7.64 -1.73 -4.68
C PHE A 4 7.72 -3.20 -5.06
N ILE A 5 6.76 -3.97 -4.55
CA ILE A 5 6.63 -5.39 -4.83
C ILE A 5 5.26 -5.63 -5.48
N GLN A 6 5.24 -6.41 -6.55
CA GLN A 6 4.03 -6.99 -7.15
C GLN A 6 4.18 -8.51 -7.21
N GLY A 7 3.08 -9.22 -7.48
CA GLY A 7 3.09 -10.67 -7.58
C GLY A 7 1.76 -11.28 -7.14
N LYS A 8 1.68 -12.60 -7.20
CA LYS A 8 0.45 -13.36 -6.89
C LYS A 8 -0.11 -13.00 -5.51
N THR A 9 -1.44 -13.01 -5.39
CA THR A 9 -2.12 -12.88 -4.10
C THR A 9 -1.66 -14.01 -3.18
N GLY A 10 -1.39 -13.70 -1.90
CA GLY A 10 -0.98 -14.71 -0.91
C GLY A 10 0.50 -15.12 -0.94
N ILE A 11 1.31 -14.65 -1.90
CA ILE A 11 2.77 -14.91 -1.92
C ILE A 11 3.53 -14.26 -0.74
N GLY A 12 2.83 -13.40 0.01
CA GLY A 12 3.31 -12.79 1.26
C GLY A 12 4.22 -11.58 1.09
N LYS A 13 3.89 -10.71 0.14
CA LYS A 13 4.53 -9.39 -0.09
C LYS A 13 4.45 -8.48 1.14
N SER A 14 3.24 -8.27 1.65
CA SER A 14 2.98 -7.46 2.84
C SER A 14 3.68 -8.00 4.09
N TYR A 15 3.79 -9.33 4.19
CA TYR A 15 4.58 -9.97 5.24
C TYR A 15 6.07 -9.64 5.11
N THR A 16 6.65 -9.79 3.91
CA THR A 16 8.05 -9.44 3.67
C THR A 16 8.36 -7.98 4.02
N ILE A 17 7.49 -7.04 3.62
CA ILE A 17 7.64 -5.62 3.96
C ILE A 17 7.57 -5.41 5.48
N ARG A 18 6.55 -5.98 6.13
CA ARG A 18 6.37 -5.88 7.58
C ARG A 18 7.58 -6.41 8.36
N GLU A 19 8.11 -7.57 7.98
CA GLU A 19 9.26 -8.17 8.66
C GLU A 19 10.52 -7.31 8.56
N SER A 20 10.78 -6.72 7.38
CA SER A 20 11.95 -5.84 7.18
C SER A 20 11.87 -4.51 7.96
N LEU A 21 10.68 -4.10 8.37
CA LEU A 21 10.45 -2.83 9.08
C LEU A 21 10.44 -2.97 10.61
N LYS A 22 10.47 -4.19 11.16
CA LYS A 22 10.28 -4.44 12.61
C LYS A 22 11.19 -3.61 13.53
N ASN A 23 12.42 -3.35 13.09
CA ASN A 23 13.43 -2.63 13.87
C ASN A 23 13.57 -1.16 13.47
N HIS A 24 12.64 -0.64 12.65
CA HIS A 24 12.71 0.69 12.02
C HIS A 24 11.37 1.44 12.09
N VAL A 25 10.47 1.01 12.97
CA VAL A 25 9.08 1.52 13.04
C VAL A 25 9.06 3.00 13.41
N GLU A 26 9.95 3.43 14.31
CA GLU A 26 10.12 4.81 14.75
C GLU A 26 10.53 5.78 13.64
N HIS A 27 11.03 5.24 12.52
CA HIS A 27 11.40 5.98 11.32
C HIS A 27 10.41 5.79 10.17
N THR A 28 9.30 5.10 10.42
CA THR A 28 8.36 4.67 9.39
C THR A 28 7.02 5.37 9.59
N GLU A 29 6.51 5.98 8.53
CA GLU A 29 5.12 6.44 8.43
C GLU A 29 4.45 5.70 7.27
N GLY A 30 3.15 5.86 7.10
CA GLY A 30 2.41 5.25 6.00
C GLY A 30 1.22 4.45 6.46
N PHE A 31 0.74 3.56 5.59
CA PHE A 31 -0.36 2.67 5.92
C PHE A 31 -0.12 1.26 5.38
N MET A 32 -0.78 0.30 6.05
CA MET A 32 -0.88 -1.09 5.60
C MET A 32 -2.35 -1.50 5.49
N VAL A 33 -2.71 -2.21 4.43
CA VAL A 33 -4.02 -2.80 4.20
C VAL A 33 -4.11 -4.06 5.03
N GLN A 34 -5.05 -4.06 5.96
CA GLN A 34 -5.38 -5.18 6.82
C GLN A 34 -6.63 -5.88 6.28
N ARG A 35 -6.59 -7.21 6.25
CA ARG A 35 -7.74 -8.07 5.94
C ARG A 35 -8.57 -8.26 7.20
N LEU A 36 -9.87 -8.06 7.07
CA LEU A 36 -10.83 -8.25 8.15
C LEU A 36 -11.55 -9.57 7.96
N TYR A 37 -11.60 -10.39 9.00
CA TYR A 37 -12.22 -11.72 8.97
C TYR A 37 -13.36 -11.83 9.99
N GLU A 38 -14.54 -12.24 9.52
CA GLU A 38 -15.71 -12.56 10.35
C GLU A 38 -16.02 -14.05 10.14
N ASP A 39 -16.09 -14.83 11.21
CA ASP A 39 -16.32 -16.28 11.16
C ASP A 39 -15.39 -17.03 10.17
N ASN A 40 -14.09 -16.66 10.15
CA ASN A 40 -13.06 -17.14 9.22
C ASN A 40 -13.28 -16.81 7.73
N ASN A 41 -14.31 -16.02 7.40
CA ASN A 41 -14.54 -15.53 6.05
C ASN A 41 -13.95 -14.12 5.90
N LEU A 42 -13.34 -13.83 4.75
CA LEU A 42 -12.89 -12.48 4.43
C LEU A 42 -14.11 -11.56 4.35
N TRP A 43 -14.21 -10.65 5.31
CA TRP A 43 -15.32 -9.72 5.49
C TRP A 43 -15.06 -8.39 4.76
N GLY A 44 -13.84 -7.87 4.88
CA GLY A 44 -13.52 -6.54 4.35
C GLY A 44 -12.04 -6.20 4.44
N PHE A 45 -11.75 -4.92 4.19
CA PHE A 45 -10.41 -4.37 4.21
C PHE A 45 -10.40 -3.01 4.91
N ARG A 46 -9.34 -2.81 5.67
CA ARG A 46 -9.04 -1.57 6.39
C ARG A 46 -7.66 -1.07 6.00
N ALA A 47 -7.47 0.24 5.94
CA ALA A 47 -6.16 0.86 5.88
C ALA A 47 -5.78 1.29 7.30
N GLY A 48 -4.77 0.65 7.89
CA GLY A 48 -4.23 1.04 9.19
C GLY A 48 -3.01 1.94 9.01
N ILE A 49 -2.99 3.09 9.69
CA ILE A 49 -1.80 3.96 9.77
C ILE A 49 -0.73 3.28 10.63
N ILE A 50 0.52 3.40 10.21
CA ILE A 50 1.68 3.04 11.04
C ILE A 50 1.95 4.19 12.00
N GLU A 51 1.88 3.89 13.29
CA GLU A 51 2.24 4.80 14.37
C GLU A 51 3.43 4.18 15.12
N ASP A 52 3.29 3.90 16.42
CA ASP A 52 4.37 3.28 17.23
C ASP A 52 4.54 1.77 16.96
N THR A 53 3.59 1.15 16.25
CA THR A 53 3.61 -0.28 15.94
C THR A 53 3.13 -0.55 14.52
N LEU A 54 3.67 -1.61 13.91
CA LEU A 54 3.20 -2.08 12.62
C LEU A 54 1.81 -2.71 12.75
N VAL A 55 0.92 -2.37 11.82
CA VAL A 55 -0.46 -2.90 11.73
C VAL A 55 -0.46 -4.39 11.41
N SER A 56 -1.19 -5.21 12.19
CA SER A 56 -1.33 -6.64 11.89
C SER A 56 -1.96 -6.84 10.51
N LEU A 57 -1.55 -7.88 9.79
CA LEU A 57 -2.07 -8.13 8.43
C LEU A 57 -3.53 -8.61 8.44
N ASP A 58 -3.94 -9.23 9.54
CA ASP A 58 -5.27 -9.80 9.74
C ASP A 58 -5.85 -9.32 11.08
N ALA A 59 -7.17 -9.12 11.13
CA ALA A 59 -7.94 -8.80 12.34
C ALA A 59 -9.42 -9.18 12.18
N GLY A 60 -10.16 -9.19 13.29
CA GLY A 60 -11.64 -9.21 13.25
C GLY A 60 -12.21 -7.80 13.04
N PRO A 61 -13.45 -7.66 12.53
CA PRO A 61 -14.11 -6.36 12.36
C PRO A 61 -14.19 -5.54 13.66
N ASP A 62 -14.42 -6.20 14.80
CA ASP A 62 -14.55 -5.57 16.11
C ASP A 62 -13.22 -5.08 16.72
N ALA A 63 -12.09 -5.60 16.24
CA ALA A 63 -10.76 -5.23 16.73
C ALA A 63 -10.27 -3.88 16.16
N ALA A 64 -10.98 -3.36 15.16
CA ALA A 64 -10.79 -2.01 14.67
C ALA A 64 -11.84 -1.12 15.33
N ASN A 65 -11.43 -0.06 16.04
CA ASN A 65 -12.26 1.15 15.98
C ASN A 65 -12.52 1.36 14.47
N LYS A 66 -13.78 1.48 14.04
CA LYS A 66 -14.22 1.40 12.63
C LYS A 66 -13.45 2.30 11.64
N ASP A 67 -12.62 3.19 12.16
CA ASP A 67 -11.64 4.00 11.47
C ASP A 67 -10.78 3.16 10.50
N GLY A 68 -10.70 3.63 9.25
CA GLY A 68 -9.87 3.01 8.22
C GLY A 68 -10.55 1.89 7.42
N ILE A 69 -11.76 1.43 7.78
CA ILE A 69 -12.51 0.46 6.96
C ILE A 69 -12.96 1.16 5.67
N PHE A 70 -12.39 0.75 4.53
CA PHE A 70 -12.69 1.36 3.23
C PHE A 70 -13.43 0.40 2.29
N LEU A 71 -13.51 -0.89 2.63
CA LEU A 71 -14.22 -1.90 1.88
C LEU A 71 -14.84 -2.92 2.83
N SER A 72 -16.15 -3.09 2.75
CA SER A 72 -16.95 -4.01 3.57
C SER A 72 -18.15 -4.52 2.77
N PRO A 73 -19.02 -5.38 3.35
CA PRO A 73 -20.29 -5.73 2.74
C PRO A 73 -21.22 -4.53 2.52
N GLU A 74 -21.09 -3.46 3.32
CA GLU A 74 -21.90 -2.24 3.16
C GLU A 74 -21.47 -1.41 1.94
N GLY A 75 -20.23 -1.53 1.48
CA GLY A 75 -19.78 -0.82 0.28
C GLY A 75 -18.29 -0.49 0.26
N LYS A 76 -17.97 0.52 -0.55
CA LYS A 76 -16.63 1.11 -0.68
C LYS A 76 -16.70 2.55 -0.19
N ASP A 77 -15.72 2.96 0.59
CA ASP A 77 -15.59 4.35 1.04
C ASP A 77 -14.23 4.91 0.62
N LEU A 78 -14.24 5.74 -0.42
CA LEU A 78 -13.05 6.39 -0.95
C LEU A 78 -12.56 7.52 -0.03
N SER A 79 -13.46 8.15 0.72
CA SER A 79 -13.12 9.25 1.62
C SER A 79 -12.22 8.79 2.78
N VAL A 80 -12.35 7.52 3.18
CA VAL A 80 -11.46 6.88 4.15
C VAL A 80 -10.03 6.84 3.62
N LEU A 81 -9.82 6.40 2.38
CA LEU A 81 -8.48 6.33 1.77
C LEU A 81 -7.89 7.74 1.54
N GLU A 82 -8.72 8.72 1.18
CA GLU A 82 -8.31 10.13 1.09
C GLU A 82 -7.88 10.71 2.44
N GLY A 83 -8.59 10.36 3.52
CA GLY A 83 -8.21 10.73 4.88
C GLY A 83 -6.88 10.10 5.31
N ILE A 84 -6.71 8.81 5.03
CA ILE A 84 -5.48 8.04 5.33
C ILE A 84 -4.28 8.65 4.61
N ILE A 85 -4.34 8.85 3.29
CA ILE A 85 -3.20 9.40 2.55
C ILE A 85 -2.88 10.85 2.96
N SER A 86 -3.90 11.63 3.33
CA SER A 86 -3.71 12.98 3.88
C SER A 86 -3.01 12.97 5.24
N GLN A 87 -3.29 11.97 6.08
CA GLN A 87 -2.59 11.78 7.35
C GLN A 87 -1.13 11.37 7.12
N VAL A 88 -0.87 10.45 6.19
CA VAL A 88 0.49 10.09 5.79
C VAL A 88 1.24 11.31 5.27
N GLU A 89 0.61 12.13 4.41
CA GLU A 89 1.19 13.36 3.90
C GLU A 89 1.63 14.31 5.01
N LYS A 90 0.78 14.53 6.01
CA LYS A 90 1.11 15.41 7.15
C LYS A 90 2.33 14.92 7.93
N ASN A 91 2.51 13.60 8.00
CA ASN A 91 3.51 13.00 8.85
C ASN A 91 4.85 12.74 8.15
N PHE A 92 4.89 12.43 6.85
CA PHE A 92 6.15 12.04 6.21
C PHE A 92 7.15 13.19 6.07
N TRP A 93 6.70 14.45 6.20
CA TRP A 93 7.57 15.61 6.26
C TRP A 93 8.36 15.72 7.58
N LYS A 94 7.98 14.98 8.63
CA LYS A 94 8.73 14.96 9.89
C LYS A 94 10.18 14.55 9.62
N PRO A 95 11.18 15.19 10.25
CA PRO A 95 12.59 14.80 10.07
C PRO A 95 12.87 13.34 10.45
N SER A 96 12.12 12.79 11.41
CA SER A 96 12.24 11.39 11.86
C SER A 96 11.77 10.36 10.85
N CYS A 97 10.83 10.70 9.97
CA CYS A 97 10.25 9.77 9.00
C CYS A 97 11.20 9.54 7.83
N ARG A 98 11.86 8.40 7.75
CA ARG A 98 12.79 8.06 6.64
C ARG A 98 12.17 7.13 5.61
N VAL A 99 11.19 6.34 6.03
CA VAL A 99 10.52 5.34 5.21
C VAL A 99 9.01 5.63 5.19
N VAL A 100 8.40 5.56 4.01
CA VAL A 100 6.95 5.68 3.85
C VAL A 100 6.38 4.39 3.28
N VAL A 101 5.46 3.76 4.00
CA VAL A 101 4.82 2.50 3.59
C VAL A 101 3.50 2.75 2.88
N LEU A 102 3.34 2.13 1.73
CA LEU A 102 2.19 2.22 0.84
C LEU A 102 1.76 0.81 0.41
N ASP A 103 1.24 0.03 1.36
CA ASP A 103 0.83 -1.37 1.16
C ASP A 103 -0.67 -1.50 1.38
N GLU A 104 -1.55 -1.73 0.41
CA GLU A 104 -1.38 -1.94 -1.02
C GLU A 104 -1.98 -0.76 -1.79
N ILE A 105 -1.33 -0.33 -2.88
CA ILE A 105 -1.84 0.67 -3.83
C ILE A 105 -2.09 0.06 -5.22
N GLY A 106 -2.91 0.73 -6.05
CA GLY A 106 -3.38 0.24 -7.34
C GLY A 106 -4.80 -0.37 -7.30
N GLY A 107 -5.51 -0.17 -6.20
CA GLY A 107 -6.94 -0.43 -6.03
C GLY A 107 -7.79 0.77 -6.40
N PHE A 108 -9.04 0.81 -5.90
CA PHE A 108 -10.05 1.78 -6.36
C PHE A 108 -9.77 3.22 -5.95
N GLU A 109 -8.76 3.44 -5.10
CA GLU A 109 -8.19 4.75 -4.81
C GLU A 109 -7.65 5.46 -6.05
N LEU A 110 -7.30 4.72 -7.11
CA LEU A 110 -6.93 5.31 -8.39
C LEU A 110 -8.05 6.19 -8.98
N CYS A 111 -9.31 6.05 -8.56
CA CYS A 111 -10.40 6.93 -8.98
C CYS A 111 -10.37 8.31 -8.29
N SER A 112 -9.65 8.49 -7.17
CA SER A 112 -9.60 9.76 -6.44
C SER A 112 -8.44 10.63 -6.92
N ASP A 113 -8.76 11.84 -7.37
CA ASP A 113 -7.74 12.85 -7.71
C ASP A 113 -6.99 13.34 -6.48
N ILE A 114 -7.67 13.42 -5.34
CA ILE A 114 -7.09 13.81 -4.04
C ILE A 114 -6.04 12.77 -3.64
N PHE A 115 -6.40 11.49 -3.72
CA PHE A 115 -5.49 10.41 -3.40
C PHE A 115 -4.28 10.41 -4.33
N MET A 116 -4.51 10.46 -5.64
CA MET A 116 -3.45 10.38 -6.64
C MET A 116 -2.48 11.55 -6.57
N THR A 117 -2.98 12.78 -6.38
CA THR A 117 -2.14 13.97 -6.25
C THR A 117 -1.23 13.85 -5.02
N THR A 118 -1.77 13.39 -3.91
CA THR A 118 -1.02 13.22 -2.65
C THR A 118 0.00 12.08 -2.76
N LEU A 119 -0.40 10.95 -3.34
CA LEU A 119 0.48 9.81 -3.61
C LEU A 119 1.68 10.22 -4.46
N TYR A 120 1.48 11.00 -5.52
CA TYR A 120 2.60 11.44 -6.36
C TYR A 120 3.56 12.37 -5.63
N ARG A 121 3.08 13.25 -4.73
CA ARG A 121 3.98 14.06 -3.88
C ARG A 121 4.82 13.20 -2.94
N ILE A 122 4.23 12.15 -2.38
CA ILE A 122 4.94 11.19 -1.51
C ILE A 122 6.01 10.44 -2.32
N LEU A 123 5.66 9.91 -3.50
CA LEU A 123 6.58 9.14 -4.36
C LEU A 123 7.72 9.99 -4.96
N ASP A 124 7.51 11.31 -5.10
CA ASP A 124 8.52 12.27 -5.57
C ASP A 124 9.41 12.80 -4.43
N SER A 125 9.18 12.35 -3.19
CA SER A 125 9.97 12.78 -2.04
C SER A 125 11.37 12.16 -1.99
N ASP A 126 12.20 12.70 -1.09
CA ASP A 126 13.52 12.18 -0.75
C ASP A 126 13.48 10.99 0.21
N ARG A 127 12.28 10.54 0.62
CA ARG A 127 12.10 9.39 1.49
C ARG A 127 12.15 8.08 0.70
N LEU A 128 12.42 6.98 1.40
CA LEU A 128 12.27 5.65 0.84
C LEU A 128 10.79 5.27 0.86
N CYS A 129 10.14 5.20 -0.29
CA CYS A 129 8.77 4.70 -0.38
C CYS A 129 8.81 3.19 -0.61
N VAL A 130 8.21 2.41 0.31
CA VAL A 130 8.12 0.95 0.22
C VAL A 130 6.65 0.55 0.11
N GLY A 131 6.31 -0.38 -0.77
CA GLY A 131 4.90 -0.77 -0.87
C GLY A 131 4.60 -1.95 -1.75
N VAL A 132 3.31 -2.22 -1.88
CA VAL A 132 2.78 -3.24 -2.78
C VAL A 132 1.99 -2.56 -3.88
N LEU A 133 2.32 -2.86 -5.14
CA LEU A 133 1.51 -2.47 -6.28
C LEU A 133 0.62 -3.65 -6.69
N LYS A 134 -0.69 -3.43 -6.66
CA LYS A 134 -1.69 -4.40 -7.13
C LYS A 134 -1.49 -4.69 -8.61
N SER A 135 -1.54 -5.97 -9.00
CA SER A 135 -1.45 -6.34 -10.41
C SER A 135 -2.71 -5.91 -11.19
N GLN A 136 -2.54 -5.63 -12.48
CA GLN A 136 -3.66 -5.28 -13.37
C GLN A 136 -4.71 -6.41 -13.49
N GLU A 137 -4.29 -7.66 -13.36
CA GLU A 137 -5.19 -8.82 -13.41
C GLU A 137 -6.14 -8.87 -12.21
N ASN A 138 -5.62 -8.67 -10.99
CA ASN A 138 -6.41 -8.54 -9.77
C ASN A 138 -7.35 -7.32 -9.82
N LEU A 139 -6.89 -6.27 -10.50
CA LEU A 139 -7.65 -5.07 -10.72
C LEU A 139 -8.86 -5.30 -11.65
N MET A 140 -8.68 -6.02 -12.77
CA MET A 140 -9.76 -6.32 -13.70
C MET A 140 -10.90 -7.13 -13.05
N HIS A 141 -10.59 -8.01 -12.11
CA HIS A 141 -11.60 -8.71 -11.30
C HIS A 141 -12.41 -7.76 -10.40
N THR A 142 -11.77 -6.72 -9.86
CA THR A 142 -12.42 -5.71 -9.01
C THR A 142 -13.37 -4.80 -9.80
N LEU A 143 -13.04 -4.52 -11.07
CA LEU A 143 -13.84 -3.68 -11.97
C LEU A 143 -15.01 -4.44 -12.63
N LYS A 144 -14.80 -5.70 -13.04
CA LYS A 144 -15.85 -6.52 -13.69
C LYS A 144 -17.01 -6.91 -12.77
N GLY A 145 -16.77 -7.00 -11.45
CA GLY A 145 -17.77 -7.51 -10.52
C GLY A 145 -18.90 -6.55 -10.13
N ARG A 146 -18.86 -5.26 -10.49
CA ARG A 146 -19.75 -4.26 -9.85
C ARG A 146 -20.18 -3.08 -10.74
N GLY A 147 -20.69 -3.34 -11.94
CA GLY A 147 -21.55 -2.39 -12.66
C GLY A 147 -20.91 -1.06 -13.09
N PHE A 148 -19.58 -1.00 -13.22
CA PHE A 148 -18.91 0.11 -13.87
C PHE A 148 -19.21 0.07 -15.37
N ASP A 149 -19.79 1.13 -15.91
CA ASP A 149 -20.05 1.26 -17.34
C ASP A 149 -18.70 1.22 -18.08
N ALA A 150 -18.47 0.11 -18.79
CA ALA A 150 -17.16 -0.57 -18.80
C ALA A 150 -16.09 0.07 -19.70
N GLY A 151 -16.41 1.16 -20.40
CA GLY A 151 -15.54 1.74 -21.42
C GLY A 151 -14.55 2.77 -20.87
N GLU A 152 -15.04 3.96 -20.52
CA GLU A 152 -14.19 5.12 -20.24
C GLU A 152 -13.56 5.07 -18.85
N GLN A 153 -14.31 4.65 -17.83
CA GLN A 153 -13.78 4.56 -16.47
C GLN A 153 -12.69 3.49 -16.37
N THR A 154 -12.87 2.34 -17.04
CA THR A 154 -11.82 1.31 -17.14
C THR A 154 -10.56 1.85 -17.80
N LYS A 155 -10.70 2.62 -18.89
CA LYS A 155 -9.55 3.24 -19.58
C LYS A 155 -8.83 4.25 -18.70
N LEU A 156 -9.56 5.13 -18.03
CA LEU A 156 -9.00 6.10 -17.08
C LEU A 156 -8.21 5.38 -15.99
N TYR A 157 -8.80 4.34 -15.44
CA TYR A 157 -8.21 3.57 -14.35
C TYR A 157 -6.94 2.83 -14.78
N LEU A 158 -6.98 2.12 -15.91
CA LEU A 158 -5.80 1.46 -16.47
C LEU A 158 -4.70 2.48 -16.79
N GLY A 159 -5.07 3.65 -17.33
CA GLY A 159 -4.12 4.74 -17.58
C GLY A 159 -3.46 5.25 -16.30
N ARG A 160 -4.21 5.42 -15.21
CA ARG A 160 -3.67 5.80 -13.90
C ARG A 160 -2.79 4.73 -13.29
N HIS A 161 -3.14 3.46 -13.45
CA HIS A 161 -2.31 2.33 -13.00
C HIS A 161 -0.98 2.30 -13.75
N ASP A 162 -1.01 2.41 -15.09
CA ASP A 162 0.20 2.49 -15.92
C ASP A 162 1.06 3.69 -15.57
N GLN A 163 0.43 4.85 -15.33
CA GLN A 163 1.13 6.06 -14.89
C GLN A 163 1.80 5.86 -13.53
N LEU A 164 1.08 5.31 -12.55
CA LEU A 164 1.63 5.01 -11.23
C LEU A 164 2.83 4.07 -11.32
N LYS A 165 2.72 3.01 -12.12
CA LYS A 165 3.84 2.10 -12.36
C LYS A 165 5.06 2.84 -12.93
N ARG A 166 4.87 3.70 -13.94
CA ARG A 166 5.96 4.49 -14.52
C ARG A 166 6.60 5.43 -13.51
N VAL A 167 5.81 6.08 -12.65
CA VAL A 167 6.33 6.96 -11.59
C VAL A 167 7.18 6.16 -10.60
N ILE A 168 6.71 4.99 -10.15
CA ILE A 168 7.48 4.08 -9.29
C ILE A 168 8.81 3.72 -9.95
N GLU A 169 8.78 3.30 -11.21
CA GLU A 169 9.97 2.84 -11.95
C GLU A 169 10.92 3.99 -12.35
N SER A 170 10.44 5.23 -12.46
CA SER A 170 11.29 6.38 -12.83
C SER A 170 12.31 6.78 -11.76
N ASN A 171 12.03 6.46 -10.49
CA ASN A 171 12.90 6.75 -9.35
C ASN A 171 12.90 5.57 -8.36
N GLY A 172 12.97 4.35 -8.89
CA GLY A 172 12.85 3.16 -8.07
C GLY A 172 12.76 1.86 -8.83
N ILE A 173 12.30 0.83 -8.13
CA ILE A 173 12.24 -0.54 -8.62
C ILE A 173 10.88 -1.14 -8.25
N LEU A 174 10.27 -1.81 -9.22
CA LEU A 174 9.10 -2.66 -9.02
C LEU A 174 9.51 -4.14 -9.20
N TYR A 175 9.65 -4.87 -8.10
CA TYR A 175 9.98 -6.29 -8.12
C TYR A 175 8.74 -7.16 -8.30
N THR A 176 8.85 -8.17 -9.17
CA THR A 176 7.86 -9.26 -9.20
C THR A 176 8.33 -10.37 -8.26
N MET A 177 7.63 -10.54 -7.14
CA MET A 177 7.91 -11.58 -6.15
C MET A 177 7.33 -12.92 -6.58
N THR A 178 8.17 -13.94 -6.47
CA THR A 178 7.88 -15.37 -6.62
C THR A 178 8.39 -16.11 -5.38
N ASP A 179 8.06 -17.39 -5.25
CA ASP A 179 8.61 -18.21 -4.16
C ASP A 179 10.15 -18.28 -4.22
N ASP A 180 10.71 -18.36 -5.43
CA ASP A 180 12.17 -18.53 -5.64
C ASP A 180 13.01 -17.29 -5.29
N ASN A 181 12.42 -16.09 -5.33
CA ASN A 181 13.17 -14.83 -5.17
C ASN A 181 12.80 -14.04 -3.92
N ARG A 182 11.93 -14.60 -3.07
CA ARG A 182 11.39 -13.93 -1.89
C ARG A 182 12.49 -13.46 -0.93
N ASP A 183 13.39 -14.37 -0.57
CA ASP A 183 14.48 -14.08 0.38
C ASP A 183 15.43 -13.02 -0.19
N GLN A 184 15.74 -13.11 -1.49
CA GLN A 184 16.56 -12.11 -2.18
C GLN A 184 15.91 -10.72 -2.18
N ILE A 185 14.59 -10.64 -2.40
CA ILE A 185 13.85 -9.36 -2.34
C ILE A 185 13.88 -8.82 -0.90
N GLN A 186 13.72 -9.67 0.10
CA GLN A 186 13.76 -9.28 1.51
C GLN A 186 15.13 -8.73 1.92
N GLU A 187 16.23 -9.40 1.55
CA GLU A 187 17.60 -8.92 1.82
C GLU A 187 17.88 -7.57 1.19
N LYS A 188 17.45 -7.38 -0.06
CA LYS A 188 17.57 -6.08 -0.75
C LYS A 188 16.76 -5.01 -0.05
N LEU A 189 15.51 -5.31 0.29
CA LEU A 189 14.66 -4.36 1.00
C LEU A 189 15.28 -3.95 2.34
N GLN A 190 15.80 -4.90 3.10
CA GLN A 190 16.49 -4.62 4.37
C GLN A 190 17.68 -3.69 4.15
N THR A 191 18.50 -3.94 3.13
CA THR A 191 19.65 -3.10 2.80
C THR A 191 19.23 -1.66 2.50
N TYR A 192 18.14 -1.46 1.75
CA TYR A 192 17.62 -0.12 1.47
C TYR A 192 17.08 0.56 2.73
N ILE A 193 16.33 -0.17 3.56
CA ILE A 193 15.83 0.38 4.82
C ILE A 193 17.00 0.85 5.68
N ASP A 194 17.98 -0.02 5.97
CA ASP A 194 19.14 0.29 6.82
C ASP A 194 19.96 1.51 6.32
N GLN A 195 20.01 1.74 5.00
CA GLN A 195 20.66 2.92 4.41
C GLN A 195 19.90 4.23 4.70
N TYR A 196 18.57 4.17 4.78
CA TYR A 196 17.71 5.33 5.04
C TYR A 196 17.45 5.53 6.53
N THR A 197 17.57 4.47 7.33
CA THR A 197 17.41 4.46 8.79
C THR A 197 18.70 4.01 9.46
N PRO A 198 19.76 4.83 9.41
CA PRO A 198 21.00 4.48 10.08
C PRO A 198 20.74 4.32 11.58
N PHE A 199 21.06 3.14 12.11
CA PHE A 199 21.09 2.89 13.55
C PHE A 199 21.96 3.96 14.22
N MET A 200 21.39 4.71 15.17
CA MET A 200 22.16 5.55 16.08
C MET A 200 22.88 4.71 17.13
#